data_AF-A0A7K6VEB1-F1
#
_entry.id   AF-A0A7K6VEB1-F1
#
_cell.length_a   1.000
_cell.length_b   1.000
_cell.length_c   1.000
_cell.angle_alpha   90.00
_cell.angle_beta   90.00
_cell.angle_gamma   90.00
#
_symmetry.space_group_name_H-M   'P 1'
#
loop_
_entity.id
_entity.type
_entity.pdbx_description
1 polymer ?
#
loop_
_entity_poly.entity_id
_entity_poly.type
_entity_poly.pdbx_seq_one_letter_code
_entity_poly.pdbx_strand_id
1 'polypeptide(L)'
;SFAEVKCSLCVVGIQALAEMNRWRQVLSWVLQYYHVPEHLPPKVLELCILLYSKVREPQVMLEVGGSWLRDHGNQSLAEYGPLLELYLAHVLLPLGRFEGAGALVRGCAALGSEQQLAFLSAISQSRRRRARRGEARPDAEEQQEPATETLLGALSQKLLTMLALLRRALRSVSNHFYLLPYKKMLLATFLLYLVVVRLDPASPTSLPFIYKLVQLFRQAWAAVLSPVHRPPLGD
;
A
#
# COMPACT_ATOMS: atom_id res chain seq x y z
N SER A 1 -24.30 20.76 2.57
CA SER A 1 -25.45 19.82 2.73
C SER A 1 -25.05 18.61 3.59
N PHE A 2 -25.97 17.87 4.21
CA PHE A 2 -25.64 16.64 4.96
C PHE A 2 -24.84 15.63 4.12
N ALA A 3 -25.19 15.48 2.84
CA ALA A 3 -24.48 14.60 1.90
C ALA A 3 -23.01 15.00 1.68
N GLU A 4 -22.72 16.30 1.73
CA GLU A 4 -21.38 16.85 1.54
C GLU A 4 -20.50 16.63 2.79
N VAL A 5 -21.08 16.77 3.98
CA VAL A 5 -20.41 16.42 5.25
C VAL A 5 -20.15 14.91 5.29
N LYS A 6 -21.14 14.11 4.89
CA LYS A 6 -21.01 12.65 4.75
C LYS A 6 -19.84 12.27 3.81
N CYS A 7 -19.77 12.93 2.64
CA CYS A 7 -18.70 12.73 1.68
C CYS A 7 -17.33 13.12 2.27
N SER A 8 -17.23 14.31 2.87
CA SER A 8 -15.99 14.85 3.45
C SER A 8 -15.44 13.95 4.56
N LEU A 9 -16.30 13.49 5.47
CA LEU A 9 -15.90 12.56 6.52
C LEU A 9 -15.43 11.21 5.95
N CYS A 10 -16.09 10.73 4.90
CA CYS A 10 -15.69 9.51 4.21
C CYS A 10 -14.29 9.65 3.58
N VAL A 11 -14.01 10.77 2.92
CA VAL A 11 -12.68 11.08 2.36
C VAL A 11 -11.60 11.01 3.44
N VAL A 12 -11.82 11.66 4.59
CA VAL A 12 -10.89 11.62 5.72
C VAL A 12 -10.72 10.20 6.25
N GLY A 13 -11.80 9.43 6.36
CA GLY A 13 -11.74 8.02 6.79
C GLY A 13 -10.94 7.13 5.84
N ILE A 14 -11.10 7.31 4.52
CA ILE A 14 -10.32 6.61 3.50
C ILE A 14 -8.84 6.94 3.65
N GLN A 15 -8.51 8.24 3.78
CA GLN A 15 -7.14 8.71 3.95
C GLN A 15 -6.51 8.15 5.23
N ALA A 16 -7.21 8.22 6.36
CA ALA A 16 -6.72 7.67 7.63
C ALA A 16 -6.44 6.16 7.53
N LEU A 17 -7.35 5.39 6.93
CA LEU A 17 -7.14 3.96 6.70
C LEU A 17 -5.95 3.69 5.76
N ALA A 18 -5.77 4.50 4.72
CA ALA A 18 -4.64 4.38 3.81
C ALA A 18 -3.30 4.69 4.51
N GLU A 19 -3.22 5.77 5.29
CA GLU A 19 -2.03 6.18 6.06
C GLU A 19 -1.66 5.15 7.14
N MET A 20 -2.66 4.51 7.76
CA MET A 20 -2.44 3.40 8.69
C MET A 20 -2.08 2.07 8.00
N ASN A 21 -1.84 2.07 6.68
CA ASN A 21 -1.59 0.88 5.85
C ASN A 21 -2.72 -0.18 5.94
N ARG A 22 -3.93 0.26 6.28
CA ARG A 22 -5.17 -0.54 6.35
C ARG A 22 -6.01 -0.40 5.08
N TRP A 23 -5.37 -0.10 3.94
CA TRP A 23 -6.03 0.13 2.66
C TRP A 23 -6.94 -1.04 2.22
N ARG A 24 -6.63 -2.28 2.60
CA ARG A 24 -7.48 -3.47 2.30
C ARG A 24 -8.90 -3.34 2.86
N GLN A 25 -9.06 -2.60 3.95
CA GLN A 25 -10.34 -2.44 4.64
C GLN A 25 -11.15 -1.24 4.13
N VAL A 26 -10.55 -0.40 3.27
CA VAL A 26 -11.19 0.82 2.80
C VAL A 26 -12.48 0.50 2.06
N LEU A 27 -12.44 -0.39 1.07
CA LEU A 27 -13.61 -0.64 0.25
C LEU A 27 -14.76 -1.28 1.04
N SER A 28 -14.47 -2.25 1.92
CA SER A 28 -15.49 -2.85 2.78
C SER A 28 -16.10 -1.83 3.73
N TRP A 29 -15.30 -0.94 4.30
CA TRP A 29 -15.79 0.14 5.16
C TRP A 29 -16.63 1.17 4.40
N VAL A 30 -16.20 1.58 3.21
CA VAL A 30 -16.95 2.51 2.34
C VAL A 30 -18.29 1.91 1.93
N LEU A 31 -18.32 0.63 1.54
CA LEU A 31 -19.57 -0.04 1.16
C LEU A 31 -20.48 -0.31 2.36
N GLN A 32 -19.96 -0.47 3.58
CA GLN A 32 -20.81 -0.46 4.78
C GLN A 32 -21.50 0.90 4.99
N TYR A 33 -20.88 1.99 4.55
CA TYR A 33 -21.38 3.35 4.74
C TYR A 33 -22.34 3.86 3.66
N TYR A 34 -22.22 3.36 2.43
CA TYR A 34 -23.08 3.71 1.28
C TYR A 34 -23.95 2.55 0.77
N HIS A 35 -23.77 1.35 1.32
CA HIS A 35 -24.46 0.09 1.01
C HIS A 35 -24.14 -0.48 -0.37
N VAL A 36 -24.38 0.28 -1.44
CA VAL A 36 -24.24 -0.19 -2.82
C VAL A 36 -23.24 0.66 -3.60
N PRO A 37 -22.45 0.07 -4.51
CA PRO A 37 -21.48 0.77 -5.34
C PRO A 37 -22.07 1.98 -6.08
N GLU A 38 -23.29 1.86 -6.59
CA GLU A 38 -23.96 2.84 -7.44
C GLU A 38 -24.24 4.15 -6.70
N HIS A 39 -24.37 4.11 -5.37
CA HIS A 39 -24.61 5.29 -4.52
C HIS A 39 -23.32 5.97 -4.03
N LEU A 40 -22.15 5.50 -4.46
CA LEU A 40 -20.90 6.15 -4.08
C LEU A 40 -20.82 7.56 -4.67
N PRO A 41 -20.50 8.58 -3.85
CA PRO A 41 -20.20 9.90 -4.38
C PRO A 41 -19.02 9.82 -5.38
N PRO A 42 -19.04 10.59 -6.47
CA PRO A 42 -17.97 10.58 -7.49
C PRO A 42 -16.57 10.70 -6.89
N LYS A 43 -16.39 11.61 -5.93
CA LYS A 43 -15.11 11.84 -5.24
C LYS A 43 -14.63 10.63 -4.44
N VAL A 44 -15.55 9.89 -3.82
CA VAL A 44 -15.22 8.69 -3.04
C VAL A 44 -14.75 7.58 -3.98
N LEU A 45 -15.46 7.38 -5.10
CA LEU A 45 -15.06 6.40 -6.11
C LEU A 45 -13.69 6.73 -6.71
N GLU A 46 -13.45 7.99 -7.08
CA GLU A 46 -12.17 8.49 -7.58
C GLU A 46 -11.02 8.12 -6.66
N LEU A 47 -11.16 8.42 -5.36
CA LEU A 47 -10.15 8.13 -4.35
C LEU A 47 -9.91 6.62 -4.18
N CYS A 48 -10.96 5.81 -4.21
CA CYS A 48 -10.80 4.35 -4.16
C CYS A 48 -10.03 3.84 -5.38
N ILE A 49 -10.36 4.29 -6.60
CA ILE A 49 -9.64 3.89 -7.83
C ILE A 49 -8.16 4.26 -7.72
N LEU A 50 -7.86 5.50 -7.30
CA LEU A 50 -6.49 5.99 -7.16
C LEU A 50 -5.72 5.22 -6.08
N LEU A 51 -6.36 4.94 -4.92
CA LEU A 51 -5.75 4.17 -3.84
C LEU A 51 -5.37 2.76 -4.31
N TYR A 52 -6.32 2.01 -4.88
CA TYR A 52 -6.09 0.63 -5.32
C TYR A 52 -5.13 0.56 -6.51
N SER A 53 -5.12 1.57 -7.38
CA SER A 53 -4.08 1.72 -8.40
C SER A 53 -2.70 1.95 -7.78
N LYS A 54 -2.59 2.80 -6.75
CA LYS A 54 -1.32 3.14 -6.07
C LYS A 54 -0.70 1.94 -5.37
N VAL A 55 -1.53 1.11 -4.72
CA VAL A 55 -1.07 -0.14 -4.07
C VAL A 55 -0.91 -1.32 -5.06
N ARG A 56 -1.11 -1.07 -6.37
CA ARG A 56 -1.01 -2.07 -7.45
C ARG A 56 -1.99 -3.23 -7.32
N GLU A 57 -3.15 -2.98 -6.74
CA GLU A 57 -4.28 -3.92 -6.70
C GLU A 57 -5.55 -3.36 -7.36
N PRO A 58 -5.48 -2.89 -8.64
CA PRO A 58 -6.63 -2.31 -9.31
C PRO A 58 -7.78 -3.30 -9.53
N GLN A 59 -7.52 -4.61 -9.50
CA GLN A 59 -8.54 -5.66 -9.65
C GLN A 59 -9.67 -5.55 -8.62
N VAL A 60 -9.38 -5.00 -7.44
CA VAL A 60 -10.38 -4.80 -6.37
C VAL A 60 -11.49 -3.86 -6.80
N MET A 61 -11.20 -2.95 -7.75
CA MET A 61 -12.16 -1.96 -8.24
C MET A 61 -12.98 -2.43 -9.44
N LEU A 62 -12.76 -3.65 -9.98
CA LEU A 62 -13.46 -4.13 -11.18
C LEU A 62 -14.98 -4.10 -10.99
N GLU A 63 -15.48 -4.74 -9.95
CA GLU A 63 -16.92 -4.81 -9.68
C GLU A 63 -17.49 -3.43 -9.30
N VAL A 64 -16.89 -2.75 -8.31
CA VAL A 64 -17.40 -1.49 -7.79
C VAL A 64 -17.42 -0.39 -8.85
N GLY A 65 -16.32 -0.18 -9.56
CA GLY A 65 -16.27 0.83 -10.62
C GLY A 65 -17.16 0.45 -11.82
N GLY A 66 -17.24 -0.84 -12.15
CA GLY A 66 -18.09 -1.33 -13.23
C GLY A 66 -19.58 -1.13 -12.93
N SER A 67 -20.02 -1.44 -11.71
CA SER A 67 -21.39 -1.20 -11.24
C SER A 67 -21.74 0.28 -11.27
N TRP A 68 -20.87 1.14 -10.72
CA TRP A 68 -21.12 2.59 -10.71
C TRP A 68 -21.25 3.18 -12.12
N LEU A 69 -20.40 2.75 -13.07
CA LEU A 69 -20.42 3.25 -14.45
C LEU A 69 -21.60 2.72 -15.28
N ARG A 70 -22.12 1.54 -14.95
CA ARG A 70 -23.30 0.99 -15.64
C ARG A 70 -24.62 1.60 -15.16
N ASP A 71 -24.63 2.20 -13.98
CA ASP A 71 -25.83 2.84 -13.45
C ASP A 71 -26.24 4.06 -14.28
N HIS A 72 -27.53 4.11 -14.64
CA HIS A 72 -28.06 5.18 -15.49
C HIS A 72 -28.15 6.52 -14.77
N GLY A 73 -28.33 6.53 -13.44
CA GLY A 73 -28.34 7.76 -12.64
C GLY A 73 -26.99 8.46 -12.69
N ASN A 74 -25.92 7.68 -12.58
CA ASN A 74 -24.55 8.19 -12.61
C ASN A 74 -24.09 8.71 -13.98
N GLN A 75 -24.64 8.18 -15.07
CA GLN A 75 -24.33 8.64 -16.44
C GLN A 75 -24.69 10.12 -16.69
N SER A 76 -25.64 10.66 -15.93
CA SER A 76 -26.03 12.08 -16.04
C SER A 76 -25.08 13.05 -15.33
N LEU A 77 -24.15 12.54 -14.53
CA LEU A 77 -23.25 13.36 -13.70
C LEU A 77 -22.13 13.99 -14.55
N ALA A 78 -21.74 15.21 -14.20
CA ALA A 78 -20.64 15.91 -14.86
C ALA A 78 -19.29 15.17 -14.66
N GLU A 79 -19.14 14.48 -13.53
CA GLU A 79 -17.94 13.71 -13.16
C GLU A 79 -17.87 12.35 -13.86
N TYR A 80 -18.92 11.92 -14.56
CA TYR A 80 -18.98 10.60 -15.18
C TYR A 80 -17.86 10.40 -16.21
N GLY A 81 -17.68 11.33 -17.14
CA GLY A 81 -16.64 11.26 -18.18
C GLY A 81 -15.22 11.11 -17.60
N PRO A 82 -14.81 12.02 -16.69
CA PRO A 82 -13.54 11.91 -15.98
C PRO A 82 -13.37 10.59 -15.20
N LEU A 83 -14.42 10.11 -14.53
CA LEU A 83 -14.37 8.83 -13.80
C LEU A 83 -14.26 7.61 -14.72
N LEU A 84 -14.93 7.65 -15.87
CA LEU A 84 -14.80 6.61 -16.89
C LEU A 84 -13.37 6.57 -17.43
N GLU A 85 -12.78 7.72 -17.74
CA GLU A 85 -11.38 7.82 -18.18
C GLU A 85 -10.43 7.26 -17.11
N LEU A 86 -10.61 7.67 -15.86
CA LEU A 86 -9.83 7.19 -14.73
C LEU A 86 -9.95 5.67 -14.56
N TYR A 87 -11.16 5.13 -14.63
CA TYR A 87 -11.40 3.69 -14.51
C TYR A 87 -10.78 2.89 -15.67
N LEU A 88 -10.87 3.41 -16.89
CA LEU A 88 -10.20 2.81 -18.05
C LEU A 88 -8.68 2.78 -17.83
N ALA A 89 -8.09 3.93 -17.49
CA ALA A 89 -6.64 4.12 -17.35
C ALA A 89 -6.04 3.32 -16.19
N HIS A 90 -6.72 3.26 -15.06
CA HIS A 90 -6.17 2.69 -13.82
C HIS A 90 -6.68 1.28 -13.50
N VAL A 91 -7.79 0.84 -14.09
CA VAL A 91 -8.38 -0.47 -13.81
C VAL A 91 -8.37 -1.37 -15.05
N LEU A 92 -9.13 -1.04 -16.08
CA LEU A 92 -9.35 -1.98 -17.20
C LEU A 92 -8.11 -2.19 -18.07
N LEU A 93 -7.42 -1.10 -18.47
CA LEU A 93 -6.26 -1.15 -19.35
C LEU A 93 -5.06 -1.88 -18.71
N PRO A 94 -4.67 -1.58 -17.44
CA PRO A 94 -3.61 -2.32 -16.75
C PRO A 94 -3.92 -3.81 -16.60
N LEU A 95 -5.19 -4.16 -16.35
CA LEU A 95 -5.63 -5.55 -16.23
C LEU A 95 -5.79 -6.26 -17.59
N GLY A 96 -5.71 -5.52 -18.70
CA GLY A 96 -5.82 -6.09 -20.06
C GLY A 96 -7.25 -6.42 -20.48
N ARG A 97 -8.24 -5.82 -19.81
CA ARG A 97 -9.67 -6.00 -20.08
C ARG A 97 -10.12 -5.12 -21.25
N PHE A 98 -9.47 -5.25 -22.41
CA PHE A 98 -9.73 -4.38 -23.58
C PHE A 98 -11.13 -4.54 -24.16
N GLU A 99 -11.64 -5.77 -24.23
CA GLU A 99 -13.00 -6.03 -24.73
C GLU A 99 -14.06 -5.41 -23.80
N GLY A 100 -13.90 -5.60 -22.48
CA GLY A 100 -14.76 -4.97 -21.48
C GLY A 100 -14.70 -3.44 -21.53
N ALA A 101 -13.51 -2.87 -21.72
CA ALA A 101 -13.32 -1.42 -21.91
C ALA A 101 -14.06 -0.91 -23.15
N GLY A 102 -13.94 -1.60 -24.28
CA GLY A 102 -14.62 -1.22 -25.51
C GLY A 102 -16.14 -1.38 -25.45
N ALA A 103 -16.64 -2.39 -24.73
CA ALA A 103 -18.07 -2.56 -24.49
C ALA A 103 -18.63 -1.44 -23.60
N LEU A 104 -17.91 -1.08 -22.53
CA LEU A 104 -18.31 -0.02 -21.61
C LEU A 104 -18.44 1.34 -22.30
N VAL A 105 -17.45 1.71 -23.14
CA VAL A 105 -17.48 2.98 -23.89
C VAL A 105 -18.62 3.01 -24.91
N ARG A 106 -18.84 1.91 -25.64
CA ARG A 106 -19.93 1.82 -26.64
C ARG A 106 -21.32 1.86 -26.00
N GLY A 107 -21.47 1.29 -24.80
CA GLY A 107 -22.74 1.29 -24.07
C GLY A 107 -23.04 2.61 -23.35
N CYS A 108 -22.15 3.59 -23.41
CA CYS A 108 -22.28 4.82 -22.65
C CYS A 108 -23.03 5.89 -23.45
N ALA A 109 -24.27 6.17 -23.07
CA ALA A 109 -25.10 7.20 -23.72
C ALA A 109 -24.66 8.64 -23.37
N ALA A 110 -23.97 8.83 -22.24
CA ALA A 110 -23.51 10.14 -21.77
C ALA A 110 -22.36 10.74 -22.59
N LEU A 111 -21.68 9.93 -23.40
CA LEU A 111 -20.54 10.38 -24.21
C LEU A 111 -21.01 10.77 -25.61
N GLY A 112 -20.52 11.90 -26.11
CA GLY A 112 -20.66 12.23 -27.52
C GLY A 112 -19.89 11.26 -28.43
N SER A 113 -20.27 11.17 -29.70
CA SER A 113 -19.63 10.28 -30.69
C SER A 113 -18.11 10.49 -30.79
N GLU A 114 -17.67 11.75 -30.80
CA GLU A 114 -16.24 12.14 -30.83
C GLU A 114 -15.48 11.63 -29.60
N GLN A 115 -16.07 11.77 -28.40
CA GLN A 115 -15.45 11.28 -27.17
C GLN A 115 -15.39 9.76 -27.14
N GLN A 116 -16.46 9.08 -27.57
CA GLN A 116 -16.47 7.62 -27.69
C GLN A 116 -15.37 7.13 -28.64
N LEU A 117 -15.23 7.75 -29.81
CA LEU A 117 -14.16 7.47 -30.77
C LEU A 117 -12.76 7.69 -30.16
N ALA A 118 -12.57 8.80 -29.43
CA ALA A 118 -11.32 9.08 -28.73
C ALA A 118 -10.96 7.98 -27.72
N PHE A 119 -11.89 7.55 -26.88
CA PHE A 119 -11.66 6.45 -25.93
C PHE A 119 -11.38 5.12 -26.62
N LEU A 120 -12.14 4.76 -27.65
CA LEU A 120 -11.92 3.52 -28.42
C LEU A 120 -10.53 3.52 -29.08
N SER A 121 -10.11 4.67 -29.62
CA SER A 121 -8.78 4.83 -30.19
C SER A 121 -7.69 4.62 -29.13
N ALA A 122 -7.83 5.20 -27.93
CA ALA A 122 -6.91 5.05 -26.81
C ALA A 122 -6.83 3.59 -26.31
N ILE A 123 -7.97 2.89 -26.25
CA ILE A 123 -8.04 1.46 -25.90
C ILE A 123 -7.28 0.63 -26.93
N SER A 124 -7.50 0.88 -28.23
CA SER A 124 -6.82 0.16 -29.31
C SER A 124 -5.30 0.40 -29.29
N GLN A 125 -4.87 1.64 -29.03
CA GLN A 125 -3.47 1.99 -28.91
C GLN A 125 -2.81 1.27 -27.72
N SER A 126 -3.51 1.25 -26.57
CA SER A 126 -3.04 0.55 -25.38
C SER A 126 -2.93 -0.97 -25.59
N ARG A 127 -3.88 -1.58 -26.31
CA ARG A 127 -3.82 -2.99 -26.72
C ARG A 127 -2.59 -3.27 -27.59
N ARG A 128 -2.35 -2.45 -28.61
CA ARG A 128 -1.15 -2.55 -29.47
C ARG A 128 0.15 -2.38 -28.69
N ARG A 129 0.23 -1.41 -27.79
CA ARG A 129 1.41 -1.19 -26.92
C ARG A 129 1.69 -2.41 -26.04
N ARG A 130 0.65 -3.06 -25.50
CA ARG A 130 0.78 -4.27 -24.69
C ARG A 130 1.19 -5.47 -25.54
N ALA A 131 0.59 -5.65 -26.72
CA ALA A 131 0.98 -6.70 -27.66
C ALA A 131 2.47 -6.58 -28.01
N ARG A 132 2.94 -5.39 -28.40
CA ARG A 132 4.37 -5.13 -28.65
C ARG A 132 5.29 -5.40 -27.45
N ARG A 133 4.84 -5.15 -26.22
CA ARG A 133 5.62 -5.51 -25.01
C ARG A 133 5.64 -7.01 -24.74
N GLY A 134 4.59 -7.73 -25.13
CA GLY A 134 4.55 -9.19 -25.08
C GLY A 134 5.39 -9.83 -26.20
N GLU A 135 5.35 -9.25 -27.39
CA GLU A 135 6.09 -9.62 -28.61
C GLU A 135 7.52 -9.06 -28.67
N ALA A 136 7.93 -8.19 -27.73
CA ALA A 136 9.35 -7.85 -27.50
C ALA A 136 10.01 -8.82 -26.51
N ARG A 137 9.31 -9.92 -26.19
CA ARG A 137 9.79 -11.04 -25.40
C ARG A 137 9.85 -12.41 -26.13
N PRO A 138 10.07 -12.48 -27.46
CA PRO A 138 10.66 -13.63 -28.11
C PRO A 138 12.14 -13.32 -28.39
N ASP A 139 13.01 -14.16 -27.85
CA ASP A 139 14.31 -14.51 -28.44
C ASP A 139 15.19 -13.36 -28.93
N ALA A 140 15.83 -12.67 -28.00
CA ALA A 140 17.06 -11.92 -28.27
C ALA A 140 18.26 -12.64 -27.61
N GLU A 141 18.36 -13.94 -27.87
CA GLU A 141 19.60 -14.70 -27.80
C GLU A 141 19.81 -15.31 -29.19
N GLU A 142 20.26 -14.51 -30.15
CA GLU A 142 21.20 -14.92 -31.21
C GLU A 142 21.61 -13.72 -32.08
N GLN A 143 22.91 -13.42 -32.02
CA GLN A 143 23.76 -12.74 -33.00
C GLN A 143 23.24 -11.48 -33.72
N GLN A 144 23.80 -10.31 -33.40
CA GLN A 144 25.12 -9.86 -33.91
C GLN A 144 25.52 -8.52 -33.27
N GLU A 145 26.73 -8.49 -32.72
CA GLU A 145 27.43 -7.28 -32.26
C GLU A 145 27.95 -6.44 -33.45
N PRO A 146 28.24 -5.14 -33.22
CA PRO A 146 29.65 -4.81 -33.04
C PRO A 146 29.95 -4.08 -31.71
N ALA A 147 30.48 -4.86 -30.76
CA ALA A 147 31.67 -4.61 -29.97
C ALA A 147 32.13 -3.15 -29.80
N THR A 148 31.46 -2.36 -28.95
CA THR A 148 32.11 -1.31 -28.13
C THR A 148 31.14 -0.71 -27.11
N GLU A 149 29.82 -0.75 -27.36
CA GLU A 149 28.80 -0.24 -26.42
C GLU A 149 28.29 -1.29 -25.40
N THR A 150 28.52 -2.58 -25.68
CA THR A 150 28.03 -3.72 -24.87
C THR A 150 28.70 -3.84 -23.52
N LEU A 151 29.95 -3.40 -23.34
CA LEU A 151 30.61 -3.49 -22.02
C LEU A 151 30.01 -2.50 -21.01
N LEU A 152 29.77 -1.26 -21.43
CA LEU A 152 29.18 -0.22 -20.58
C LEU A 152 27.70 -0.51 -20.30
N GLY A 153 26.98 -1.00 -21.32
CA GLY A 153 25.60 -1.47 -21.20
C GLY A 153 25.47 -2.67 -20.25
N ALA A 154 26.30 -3.71 -20.41
CA ALA A 154 26.26 -4.91 -19.58
C ALA A 154 26.66 -4.63 -18.12
N LEU A 155 27.66 -3.76 -17.88
CA LEU A 155 28.03 -3.33 -16.53
C LEU A 155 26.89 -2.52 -15.89
N SER A 156 26.28 -1.58 -16.62
CA SER A 156 25.14 -0.80 -16.10
C SER A 156 23.94 -1.69 -15.76
N GLN A 157 23.67 -2.72 -16.57
CA GLN A 157 22.55 -3.62 -16.39
C GLN A 157 22.80 -4.62 -15.25
N LYS A 158 24.04 -5.08 -15.05
CA LYS A 158 24.44 -5.84 -13.86
C LYS A 158 24.37 -4.99 -12.59
N LEU A 159 24.79 -3.73 -12.63
CA LEU A 159 24.67 -2.82 -11.49
C LEU A 159 23.21 -2.53 -11.15
N LEU A 160 22.34 -2.33 -12.15
CA LEU A 160 20.91 -2.10 -11.94
C LEU A 160 20.18 -3.34 -11.39
N THR A 161 20.53 -4.53 -11.86
CA THR A 161 19.97 -5.78 -11.32
C THR A 161 20.46 -6.05 -9.90
N MET A 162 21.74 -5.81 -9.60
CA MET A 162 22.28 -5.86 -8.24
C MET A 162 21.61 -4.83 -7.32
N LEU A 163 21.41 -3.59 -7.77
CA LEU A 163 20.67 -2.56 -7.02
C LEU A 163 19.21 -2.95 -6.78
N ALA A 164 18.55 -3.57 -7.75
CA ALA A 164 17.18 -4.05 -7.61
C ALA A 164 17.08 -5.20 -6.61
N LEU A 165 18.02 -6.14 -6.63
CA LEU A 165 18.12 -7.22 -5.66
C LEU A 165 18.42 -6.68 -4.26
N LEU A 166 19.35 -5.73 -4.14
CA LEU A 166 19.70 -5.12 -2.87
C LEU A 166 18.53 -4.31 -2.29
N ARG A 167 17.80 -3.54 -3.11
CA ARG A 167 16.56 -2.85 -2.70
C ARG A 167 15.47 -3.83 -2.29
N ARG A 168 15.36 -4.98 -2.95
CA ARG A 168 14.39 -6.03 -2.60
C ARG A 168 14.75 -6.70 -1.28
N ALA A 169 16.02 -7.00 -1.06
CA ALA A 169 16.53 -7.50 0.22
C ALA A 169 16.32 -6.48 1.34
N LEU A 170 16.64 -5.20 1.10
CA LEU A 170 16.48 -4.13 2.08
C LEU A 170 15.02 -3.91 2.48
N ARG A 171 14.08 -3.97 1.53
CA ARG A 171 12.62 -3.93 1.84
C ARG A 171 12.16 -5.17 2.63
N SER A 172 12.72 -6.34 2.33
CA SER A 172 12.40 -7.58 3.05
C SER A 172 12.88 -7.51 4.51
N VAL A 173 14.12 -7.08 4.71
CA VAL A 173 14.70 -6.85 6.04
C VAL A 173 13.93 -5.76 6.76
N SER A 174 13.61 -4.65 6.10
CA SER A 174 12.83 -3.54 6.65
C SER A 174 11.45 -3.99 7.13
N ASN A 175 10.70 -4.77 6.35
CA ASN A 175 9.42 -5.33 6.79
C ASN A 175 9.56 -6.24 8.02
N HIS A 176 10.67 -6.98 8.12
CA HIS A 176 10.98 -7.78 9.31
C HIS A 176 11.28 -6.89 10.53
N PHE A 177 12.05 -5.81 10.37
CA PHE A 177 12.36 -4.85 11.42
C PHE A 177 11.15 -4.00 11.87
N TYR A 178 10.21 -3.69 10.96
CA TYR A 178 8.97 -2.96 11.30
C TYR A 178 7.95 -3.82 12.06
N LEU A 179 8.02 -5.15 11.94
CA LEU A 179 7.19 -6.10 12.69
C LEU A 179 7.75 -6.43 14.09
N LEU A 180 9.05 -6.18 14.33
CA LEU A 180 9.59 -6.30 15.68
C LEU A 180 9.02 -5.17 16.54
N PRO A 181 8.36 -5.47 17.68
CA PRO A 181 7.90 -4.41 18.57
C PRO A 181 9.13 -3.62 19.01
N TYR A 182 9.16 -2.33 18.66
CA TYR A 182 10.28 -1.41 18.90
C TYR A 182 10.86 -1.51 20.32
N LYS A 183 9.99 -1.81 21.31
CA LYS A 183 10.35 -2.08 22.71
C LYS A 183 11.30 -3.28 22.91
N LYS A 184 11.11 -4.39 22.16
CA LYS A 184 11.96 -5.59 22.24
C LYS A 184 13.31 -5.39 21.56
N MET A 185 13.36 -4.62 20.47
CA MET A 185 14.62 -4.27 19.82
C MET A 185 15.43 -3.31 20.70
N LEU A 186 14.81 -2.28 21.27
CA LEU A 186 15.46 -1.39 22.23
C LEU A 186 16.02 -2.18 23.43
N LEU A 187 15.25 -3.12 23.96
CA LEU A 187 15.68 -4.00 25.04
C LEU A 187 16.85 -4.90 24.62
N ALA A 188 16.79 -5.51 23.45
CA ALA A 188 17.87 -6.35 22.94
C ALA A 188 19.16 -5.54 22.70
N THR A 189 19.04 -4.33 22.13
CA THR A 189 20.18 -3.41 21.95
C THR A 189 20.74 -2.94 23.29
N PHE A 190 19.89 -2.65 24.28
CA PHE A 190 20.31 -2.29 25.63
C PHE A 190 21.03 -3.46 26.33
N LEU A 191 20.50 -4.68 26.22
CA LEU A 191 21.14 -5.88 26.74
C LEU A 191 22.48 -6.16 26.04
N LEU A 192 22.53 -6.03 24.71
CA LEU A 192 23.76 -6.22 23.95
C LEU A 192 24.80 -5.14 24.29
N TYR A 193 24.37 -3.89 24.48
CA TYR A 193 25.23 -2.81 24.98
C TYR A 193 25.79 -3.15 26.37
N LEU A 194 24.97 -3.66 27.28
CA LEU A 194 25.45 -4.14 28.57
C LEU A 194 26.43 -5.31 28.43
N VAL A 195 26.21 -6.22 27.47
CA VAL A 195 27.11 -7.34 27.22
C VAL A 195 28.46 -6.86 26.65
N VAL A 196 28.44 -6.04 25.60
CA VAL A 196 29.67 -5.60 24.91
C VAL A 196 30.46 -4.61 25.76
N VAL A 197 29.80 -3.70 26.47
CA VAL A 197 30.46 -2.65 27.27
C VAL A 197 30.81 -3.12 28.68
N ARG A 198 30.16 -4.17 29.20
CA ARG A 198 30.34 -4.59 30.61
C ARG A 198 30.67 -6.07 30.83
N LEU A 199 30.79 -6.90 29.79
CA LEU A 199 31.45 -8.22 29.89
C LEU A 199 32.91 -8.22 29.40
N ASP A 200 33.54 -7.07 29.16
CA ASP A 200 35.00 -7.02 29.09
C ASP A 200 35.58 -7.26 30.50
N PRO A 201 36.21 -8.43 30.77
CA PRO A 201 36.57 -8.86 32.12
C PRO A 201 37.71 -8.05 32.75
N ALA A 202 38.21 -7.01 32.08
CA ALA A 202 39.33 -6.19 32.54
C ALA A 202 38.95 -4.85 33.23
N SER A 203 37.67 -4.52 33.44
CA SER A 203 37.27 -3.23 34.06
C SER A 203 36.52 -3.36 35.40
N PRO A 204 37.18 -3.18 36.57
CA PRO A 204 36.59 -3.42 37.89
C PRO A 204 35.76 -2.27 38.49
N THR A 205 35.23 -1.32 37.68
CA THR A 205 34.67 -0.06 38.20
C THR A 205 33.16 0.11 38.04
N SER A 206 32.36 -0.97 37.96
CA SER A 206 30.89 -0.81 37.92
C SER A 206 30.02 -1.85 38.65
N LEU A 207 30.65 -2.76 39.41
CA LEU A 207 29.96 -3.68 40.33
C LEU A 207 28.95 -2.99 41.27
N PRO A 208 29.19 -1.80 41.86
CA PRO A 208 28.22 -1.21 42.80
C PRO A 208 26.95 -0.67 42.12
N PHE A 209 27.03 -0.27 40.84
CA PHE A 209 25.87 0.29 40.13
C PHE A 209 24.89 -0.80 39.69
N ILE A 210 25.39 -1.95 39.24
CA ILE A 210 24.55 -3.10 38.88
C ILE A 210 23.89 -3.67 40.12
N TYR A 211 24.62 -3.77 41.25
CA TYR A 211 24.03 -4.20 42.51
C TYR A 211 22.92 -3.24 42.98
N LYS A 212 23.14 -1.91 42.87
CA LYS A 212 22.09 -0.91 43.15
C LYS A 212 20.87 -1.06 42.23
N LEU A 213 21.06 -1.32 40.93
CA LEU A 213 19.95 -1.54 39.99
C LEU A 213 19.16 -2.80 40.31
N VAL A 214 19.84 -3.91 40.62
CA VAL A 214 19.19 -5.16 41.06
C VAL A 214 18.48 -4.96 42.39
N GLN A 215 19.05 -4.19 43.31
CA GLN A 215 18.43 -3.88 44.60
C GLN A 215 17.17 -3.02 44.42
N LEU A 216 17.22 -1.99 43.57
CA LEU A 216 16.06 -1.16 43.23
C LEU A 216 14.96 -1.99 42.54
N PHE A 217 15.35 -2.90 41.65
CA PHE A 217 14.40 -3.80 40.99
C PHE A 217 13.77 -4.77 42.00
N ARG A 218 14.55 -5.35 42.93
CA ARG A 218 14.02 -6.17 44.03
C ARG A 218 13.09 -5.38 44.96
N GLN A 219 13.42 -4.13 45.30
CA GLN A 219 12.57 -3.29 46.14
C GLN A 219 11.25 -2.94 45.45
N ALA A 220 11.30 -2.56 44.17
CA ALA A 220 10.10 -2.31 43.39
C ALA A 220 9.25 -3.58 43.26
N TRP A 221 9.87 -4.73 43.03
CA TRP A 221 9.20 -6.02 42.95
C TRP A 221 8.56 -6.43 44.29
N ALA A 222 9.26 -6.22 45.41
CA ALA A 222 8.72 -6.47 46.74
C ALA A 222 7.56 -5.53 47.10
N ALA A 223 7.61 -4.26 46.66
CA ALA A 223 6.50 -3.31 46.86
C ALA A 223 5.26 -3.67 46.03
N VAL A 224 5.45 -4.18 44.82
CA VAL A 224 4.34 -4.59 43.93
C VAL A 224 3.71 -5.92 44.35
N LEU A 225 4.45 -6.79 45.04
CA LEU A 225 3.98 -8.14 45.46
C LEU A 225 3.77 -8.29 46.97
N SER A 226 3.94 -7.23 47.78
CA SER A 226 3.66 -7.33 49.22
C SER A 226 2.15 -7.48 49.46
N PRO A 227 1.69 -8.55 50.13
CA PRO A 227 0.29 -8.69 50.53
C PRO A 227 0.00 -7.65 51.61
N VAL A 228 -1.02 -6.83 51.36
CA VAL A 228 -1.58 -5.84 52.29
C VAL A 228 -1.79 -6.47 53.67
N HIS A 229 -1.03 -6.03 54.67
CA HIS A 229 -1.31 -6.32 56.08
C HIS A 229 -2.66 -5.71 56.46
N ARG A 230 -3.59 -6.56 56.89
CA ARG A 230 -4.91 -6.18 57.42
C ARG A 230 -4.70 -5.54 58.81
N PRO A 231 -5.23 -4.34 59.11
CA PRO A 231 -5.13 -3.77 60.44
C PRO A 231 -6.07 -4.51 61.42
N PRO A 232 -5.74 -4.57 62.73
CA PRO A 232 -6.62 -5.13 63.74
C PRO A 232 -7.81 -4.19 63.98
N LEU A 233 -9.02 -4.75 63.93
CA LEU A 233 -10.21 -4.10 64.48
C LEU A 233 -10.08 -4.15 66.00
N GLY A 234 -10.03 -2.98 66.63
CA GLY A 234 -10.14 -2.86 68.09
C GLY A 234 -11.59 -3.03 68.54
N ASP A 235 -11.75 -3.56 69.76
CA ASP A 235 -12.97 -3.47 70.56
C ASP A 235 -13.21 -2.04 71.06
#